data_AF-A0A6C0GZ85-F1
#
_entry.id   AF-A0A6C0GZ85-F1
#
_cell.length_a   1.000
_cell.length_b   1.000
_cell.length_c   1.000
_cell.angle_alpha   90.00
_cell.angle_beta   90.00
_cell.angle_gamma   90.00
#
_symmetry.space_group_name_H-M   'P 1'
#
loop_
_entity.id
_entity.type
_entity.pdbx_description
1 polymer ?
#
loop_
_entity_poly.entity_id
_entity_poly.type
_entity_poly.pdbx_seq_one_letter_code
_entity_poly.pdbx_strand_id
1 'polypeptide(L)'
;MSINNSIYPRNLVMSPIGCFYCKSENEVKLFLIDYLFGLKACKDHYENADNDCKIYMNQNKIVLFHDALHNQTIKKLLDYLENEFSIIRSNGNIDNGWKILKSKYYCFSSITDYSSNITNSNNTIHNSEWCIKIEKDNENESIVKHITLLSLLDNKLDYYKDEEFVNILNKSIQILDNGIYKEYLNTKLSKNIIIQI
;
A
#
# COMPACT_ATOMS: atom_id res chain seq x y z
N MET A 1 5.74 -26.59 20.57
CA MET A 1 5.51 -25.49 19.62
C MET A 1 4.70 -26.05 18.46
N SER A 2 3.41 -25.73 18.37
CA SER A 2 2.58 -26.08 17.22
C SER A 2 2.95 -25.15 16.06
N ILE A 3 3.57 -25.71 15.02
CA ILE A 3 3.77 -25.02 13.74
C ILE A 3 2.38 -24.87 13.14
N ASN A 4 1.84 -23.65 13.15
CA ASN A 4 0.54 -23.34 12.56
C ASN A 4 0.70 -23.30 11.04
N ASN A 5 0.35 -24.39 10.35
CA ASN A 5 0.33 -24.49 8.90
C ASN A 5 -0.89 -23.76 8.28
N SER A 6 -1.13 -22.51 8.67
CA SER A 6 -2.19 -21.69 8.09
C SER A 6 -1.67 -21.05 6.81
N ILE A 7 -2.15 -21.50 5.66
CA ILE A 7 -1.81 -20.94 4.35
C ILE A 7 -2.80 -19.81 4.06
N TYR A 8 -2.29 -18.61 3.80
CA TYR A 8 -3.11 -17.47 3.39
C TYR A 8 -3.43 -17.53 1.89
N PRO A 9 -4.60 -17.04 1.45
CA PRO A 9 -4.91 -16.95 0.02
C PRO A 9 -3.89 -16.07 -0.68
N ARG A 10 -3.13 -16.67 -1.62
CA ARG A 10 -2.08 -15.97 -2.39
C ARG A 10 -2.61 -15.28 -3.64
N ASN A 11 -3.81 -15.67 -4.11
CA ASN A 11 -4.39 -15.19 -5.36
C ASN A 11 -5.72 -14.50 -5.09
N LEU A 12 -5.75 -13.18 -5.19
CA LEU A 12 -6.97 -12.37 -5.12
C LEU A 12 -7.50 -12.11 -6.53
N VAL A 13 -7.77 -13.20 -7.24
CA VAL A 13 -8.34 -13.13 -8.59
C VAL A 13 -9.85 -12.93 -8.46
N MET A 14 -10.35 -11.86 -9.07
CA MET A 14 -11.77 -11.62 -9.13
C MET A 14 -12.47 -12.76 -9.87
N SER A 15 -13.44 -13.39 -9.20
CA SER A 15 -14.29 -14.39 -9.85
C SER A 15 -15.17 -13.71 -10.91
N PRO A 16 -15.41 -14.36 -12.06
CA PRO A 16 -16.21 -13.74 -13.12
C PRO A 16 -17.68 -13.55 -12.71
N ILE A 17 -18.30 -14.46 -11.95
CA ILE A 17 -19.77 -14.53 -11.86
C ILE A 17 -20.36 -14.52 -10.43
N GLY A 18 -19.59 -14.76 -9.35
CA GLY A 18 -20.20 -14.83 -8.01
C GLY A 18 -19.26 -14.64 -6.82
N CYS A 19 -19.80 -14.82 -5.62
CA CYS A 19 -19.07 -14.78 -4.35
C CYS A 19 -17.90 -15.77 -4.39
N PHE A 20 -16.70 -15.31 -4.04
CA PHE A 20 -15.49 -16.14 -4.04
C PHE A 20 -15.64 -17.39 -3.14
N TYR A 21 -16.31 -17.23 -2.00
CA TYR A 21 -16.45 -18.24 -0.96
C TYR A 21 -17.56 -19.27 -1.24
N CYS A 22 -18.78 -18.81 -1.53
CA CYS A 22 -19.94 -19.70 -1.68
C CYS A 22 -20.49 -19.81 -3.11
N LYS A 23 -19.86 -19.11 -4.07
CA LYS A 23 -20.26 -19.04 -5.49
C LYS A 23 -21.67 -18.47 -5.76
N SER A 24 -22.38 -17.99 -4.73
CA SER A 24 -23.65 -17.27 -4.90
C SER A 24 -23.47 -16.04 -5.78
N GLU A 25 -24.36 -15.87 -6.75
CA GLU A 25 -24.39 -14.71 -7.65
C GLU A 25 -25.21 -13.55 -7.08
N ASN A 26 -25.95 -13.80 -5.99
CA ASN A 26 -26.84 -12.82 -5.39
C ASN A 26 -26.07 -11.80 -4.54
N GLU A 27 -26.35 -10.51 -4.77
CA GLU A 27 -25.90 -9.37 -3.96
C GLU A 27 -24.40 -9.38 -3.64
N VAL A 28 -23.57 -9.55 -4.67
CA VAL A 28 -22.11 -9.53 -4.53
C VAL A 28 -21.54 -8.12 -4.59
N LYS A 29 -20.63 -7.80 -3.66
CA LYS A 29 -19.79 -6.58 -3.69
C LYS A 29 -18.35 -6.90 -4.04
N LEU A 30 -17.66 -5.89 -4.57
CA LEU A 30 -16.25 -5.93 -4.89
C LEU A 30 -15.42 -5.39 -3.72
N PHE A 31 -14.42 -6.16 -3.30
CA PHE A 31 -13.38 -5.81 -2.35
C PHE A 31 -12.08 -5.67 -3.14
N LEU A 32 -11.88 -4.49 -3.75
CA LEU A 32 -10.78 -4.21 -4.66
C LEU A 32 -9.53 -3.73 -3.91
N ILE A 33 -8.37 -4.23 -4.34
CA ILE A 33 -7.05 -3.69 -3.97
C ILE A 33 -6.50 -2.86 -5.13
N ASP A 34 -6.64 -3.34 -6.36
CA ASP A 34 -6.25 -2.63 -7.60
C ASP A 34 -7.21 -2.97 -8.75
N TYR A 35 -6.96 -2.42 -9.95
CA TYR A 35 -7.74 -2.68 -11.15
C TYR A 35 -7.85 -4.19 -11.41
N LEU A 36 -9.08 -4.70 -11.34
CA LEU A 36 -9.44 -6.12 -11.50
C LEU A 36 -8.76 -7.08 -10.50
N PHE A 37 -8.18 -6.56 -9.41
CA PHE A 37 -7.47 -7.34 -8.42
C PHE A 37 -8.12 -7.17 -7.03
N GLY A 38 -8.58 -8.27 -6.44
CA GLY A 38 -9.39 -8.28 -5.24
C GLY A 38 -10.38 -9.45 -5.22
N LEU A 39 -11.41 -9.35 -4.38
CA LEU A 39 -12.41 -10.42 -4.20
C LEU A 39 -13.82 -9.92 -4.47
N LYS A 40 -14.67 -10.83 -4.99
CA LYS A 40 -16.13 -10.65 -4.96
C LYS A 40 -16.66 -11.44 -3.78
N ALA A 41 -17.53 -10.87 -2.96
CA ALA A 41 -18.19 -11.61 -1.88
C ALA A 41 -19.66 -11.23 -1.77
N CYS A 42 -20.50 -12.13 -1.28
CA CYS A 42 -21.87 -11.82 -0.84
C CYS A 42 -21.84 -11.27 0.59
N LYS A 43 -22.97 -10.74 1.06
CA LYS A 43 -23.10 -10.11 2.39
C LYS A 43 -22.58 -10.96 3.54
N ASP A 44 -22.81 -12.28 3.50
CA ASP A 44 -22.37 -13.21 4.54
C ASP A 44 -20.84 -13.38 4.61
N HIS A 45 -20.12 -12.99 3.54
CA HIS A 45 -18.67 -13.16 3.41
C HIS A 45 -17.91 -11.85 3.23
N TYR A 46 -18.54 -10.69 3.45
CA TYR A 46 -17.90 -9.38 3.35
C TYR A 46 -16.69 -9.23 4.27
N GLU A 47 -16.84 -9.65 5.54
CA GLU A 47 -15.75 -9.57 6.51
C GLU A 47 -14.58 -10.48 6.12
N ASN A 48 -14.87 -11.68 5.59
CA ASN A 48 -13.83 -12.60 5.11
C ASN A 48 -13.05 -12.02 3.92
N ALA A 49 -13.77 -11.43 2.96
CA ALA A 49 -13.16 -10.81 1.79
C ALA A 49 -12.26 -9.63 2.15
N ASP A 50 -12.75 -8.74 3.02
CA ASP A 50 -11.97 -7.60 3.52
C ASP A 50 -10.72 -8.06 4.27
N ASN A 51 -10.86 -9.07 5.15
CA ASN A 51 -9.74 -9.63 5.90
C ASN A 51 -8.69 -10.27 5.00
N ASP A 52 -9.11 -11.11 4.04
CA ASP A 52 -8.17 -11.77 3.13
C ASP A 52 -7.45 -10.76 2.22
N CYS A 53 -8.14 -9.70 1.77
CA CYS A 53 -7.52 -8.58 1.07
C CYS A 53 -6.48 -7.85 1.94
N LYS A 54 -6.80 -7.53 3.19
CA LYS A 54 -5.87 -6.85 4.13
C LYS A 54 -4.67 -7.69 4.49
N ILE A 55 -4.86 -9.00 4.68
CA ILE A 55 -3.75 -9.94 4.91
C ILE A 55 -2.81 -9.95 3.71
N TYR A 56 -3.35 -10.06 2.49
CA TYR A 56 -2.54 -9.99 1.27
C TYR A 56 -1.79 -8.67 1.18
N MET A 57 -2.45 -7.54 1.40
CA MET A 57 -1.82 -6.22 1.37
C MET A 57 -0.70 -6.09 2.40
N ASN A 58 -0.89 -6.61 3.62
CA ASN A 58 0.16 -6.64 4.63
C ASN A 58 1.40 -7.41 4.16
N GLN A 59 1.19 -8.60 3.59
CA GLN A 59 2.26 -9.47 3.13
C GLN A 59 3.05 -8.86 1.96
N ASN A 60 2.36 -8.12 1.10
CA ASN A 60 2.95 -7.48 -0.08
C ASN A 60 3.34 -6.02 0.18
N LYS A 61 3.27 -5.53 1.43
CA LYS A 61 3.58 -4.14 1.80
C LYS A 61 2.85 -3.12 0.90
N ILE A 62 1.54 -3.32 0.76
CA ILE A 62 0.61 -2.42 0.06
C ILE A 62 -0.26 -1.75 1.13
N VAL A 63 -0.57 -0.46 0.95
CA VAL A 63 -1.49 0.29 1.82
C VAL A 63 -2.43 1.13 0.98
N LEU A 64 -3.74 0.96 1.19
CA LEU A 64 -4.76 1.77 0.53
C LEU A 64 -4.72 3.22 1.05
N PHE A 65 -5.01 4.19 0.18
CA PHE A 65 -5.04 5.61 0.56
C PHE A 65 -6.04 5.88 1.69
N HIS A 66 -7.24 5.31 1.58
CA HIS A 66 -8.28 5.43 2.60
C HIS A 66 -7.82 4.88 3.97
N ASP A 67 -7.13 3.74 3.99
CA ASP A 67 -6.69 3.11 5.23
C ASP A 67 -5.52 3.86 5.87
N ALA A 68 -4.62 4.41 5.06
CA ALA A 68 -3.56 5.29 5.52
C ALA A 68 -4.09 6.52 6.29
N LEU A 69 -5.21 7.10 5.84
CA LEU A 69 -5.82 8.28 6.48
C LEU A 69 -6.36 8.01 7.89
N HIS A 70 -6.62 6.75 8.26
CA HIS A 70 -7.04 6.41 9.62
C HIS A 70 -5.88 6.48 10.63
N ASN A 71 -4.63 6.45 10.18
CA ASN A 71 -3.48 6.65 11.04
C ASN A 71 -3.11 8.13 11.11
N GLN A 72 -3.16 8.74 12.30
CA GLN A 72 -2.95 10.19 12.47
C GLN A 72 -1.58 10.67 11.99
N THR A 73 -0.52 9.88 12.18
CA THR A 73 0.84 10.27 11.75
C THR A 73 0.97 10.23 10.24
N ILE A 74 0.46 9.17 9.60
CA ILE A 74 0.46 9.06 8.14
C ILE A 74 -0.45 10.11 7.51
N LYS A 75 -1.62 10.37 8.10
CA LYS A 75 -2.49 11.47 7.68
C LYS A 75 -1.75 12.80 7.69
N LYS A 76 -1.05 13.14 8.79
CA LYS A 76 -0.24 14.36 8.84
C LYS A 76 0.81 14.40 7.74
N LEU A 77 1.50 13.28 7.46
CA LEU A 77 2.44 13.23 6.33
C LEU A 77 1.75 13.55 5.00
N LEU A 78 0.57 12.97 4.76
CA LEU A 78 -0.21 13.23 3.55
C LEU A 78 -0.71 14.67 3.48
N ASP A 79 -1.06 15.28 4.61
CA ASP A 79 -1.47 16.69 4.71
C ASP A 79 -0.28 17.62 4.37
N TYR A 80 0.93 17.30 4.83
CA TYR A 80 2.17 18.01 4.46
C TYR A 80 2.44 17.97 2.95
N LEU A 81 2.10 16.85 2.32
CA LEU A 81 2.31 16.59 0.89
C LEU A 81 1.06 16.88 0.05
N GLU A 82 0.00 17.43 0.64
CA GLU A 82 -1.26 17.71 -0.05
C GLU A 82 -1.12 18.83 -1.08
N ASN A 83 -0.22 19.77 -0.80
CA ASN A 83 0.11 20.86 -1.71
C ASN A 83 1.10 20.41 -2.79
N GLU A 84 1.20 21.19 -3.86
CA GLU A 84 2.22 20.96 -4.87
C GLU A 84 3.62 20.96 -4.26
N PHE A 85 4.40 19.95 -4.62
CA PHE A 85 5.78 19.81 -4.22
C PHE A 85 6.72 19.63 -5.39
N SER A 86 8.00 19.81 -5.08
CA SER A 86 9.10 19.71 -6.03
C SER A 86 9.78 18.36 -5.92
N ILE A 87 10.22 17.83 -7.05
CA ILE A 87 11.06 16.63 -7.10
C ILE A 87 12.38 16.94 -7.80
N ILE A 88 13.39 16.12 -7.54
CA ILE A 88 14.70 16.21 -8.22
C ILE A 88 14.72 15.16 -9.33
N ARG A 89 14.96 15.60 -10.56
CA ARG A 89 15.13 14.70 -11.71
C ARG A 89 16.51 14.05 -11.69
N SER A 90 16.69 12.96 -12.43
CA SER A 90 17.98 12.25 -12.54
C SER A 90 19.13 13.12 -13.07
N ASN A 91 18.81 14.19 -13.80
CA ASN A 91 19.79 15.19 -14.26
C ASN A 91 20.08 16.29 -13.22
N GLY A 92 19.52 16.20 -12.01
CA GLY A 92 19.70 17.16 -10.92
C GLY A 92 18.77 18.37 -10.96
N ASN A 93 17.94 18.53 -12.00
CA ASN A 93 17.02 19.65 -12.10
C ASN A 93 15.84 19.49 -11.13
N ILE A 94 15.44 20.59 -10.51
CA ILE A 94 14.23 20.66 -9.69
C ILE A 94 13.02 20.83 -10.63
N ASP A 95 12.01 19.99 -10.45
CA ASP A 95 10.78 19.99 -11.22
C ASP A 95 9.59 20.14 -10.26
N ASN A 96 8.84 21.23 -10.43
CA ASN A 96 7.78 21.66 -9.52
C ASN A 96 6.39 21.18 -9.99
N GLY A 97 5.35 21.39 -9.17
CA GLY A 97 3.96 21.11 -9.56
C GLY A 97 3.59 19.62 -9.51
N TRP A 98 4.30 18.83 -8.71
CA TRP A 98 3.93 17.45 -8.43
C TRP A 98 2.98 17.41 -7.25
N LYS A 99 1.99 16.53 -7.28
CA LYS A 99 1.05 16.31 -6.18
C LYS A 99 0.94 14.82 -5.90
N ILE A 100 0.52 14.46 -4.69
CA ILE A 100 0.17 13.05 -4.41
C ILE A 100 -0.97 12.65 -5.33
N LEU A 101 -0.80 11.53 -6.04
CA LEU A 101 -1.90 10.90 -6.74
C LEU A 101 -2.81 10.24 -5.69
N LYS A 102 -3.93 10.91 -5.38
CA LYS A 102 -4.98 10.39 -4.50
C LYS A 102 -5.77 9.31 -5.24
N SER A 103 -5.15 8.14 -5.43
CA SER A 103 -5.77 7.00 -6.10
C SER A 103 -6.77 6.30 -5.21
N LYS A 104 -7.81 5.71 -5.82
CA LYS A 104 -8.75 4.81 -5.15
C LYS A 104 -8.12 3.48 -4.71
N TYR A 105 -6.96 3.13 -5.29
CA TYR A 105 -6.34 1.82 -5.11
C TYR A 105 -5.32 1.89 -3.96
N TYR A 106 -4.04 2.17 -4.18
CA TYR A 106 -3.07 2.24 -3.09
C TYR A 106 -2.24 3.53 -3.07
N CYS A 107 -1.92 3.98 -1.85
CA CYS A 107 -1.11 5.16 -1.56
C CYS A 107 0.36 4.82 -1.36
N PHE A 108 0.63 3.68 -0.72
CA PHE A 108 1.98 3.20 -0.47
C PHE A 108 2.17 1.76 -0.96
N SER A 109 3.34 1.50 -1.55
CA SER A 109 3.80 0.16 -1.93
C SER A 109 5.31 0.06 -1.76
N SER A 110 5.84 -1.07 -1.31
CA SER A 110 7.29 -1.26 -1.34
C SER A 110 7.80 -1.59 -2.76
N ILE A 111 9.00 -1.13 -3.12
CA ILE A 111 9.60 -1.30 -4.47
C ILE A 111 9.70 -2.76 -4.94
N THR A 112 9.55 -3.76 -4.07
CA THR A 112 9.61 -5.18 -4.43
C THR A 112 8.61 -5.60 -5.52
N ASP A 113 7.55 -4.82 -5.76
CA ASP A 113 6.57 -5.10 -6.82
C ASP A 113 6.97 -4.56 -8.20
N TYR A 114 7.91 -3.60 -8.29
CA TYR A 114 8.35 -3.03 -9.57
C TYR A 114 9.53 -3.78 -10.20
N SER A 115 10.14 -4.70 -9.46
CA SER A 115 11.33 -5.43 -9.89
C SER A 115 11.08 -6.94 -9.96
N SER A 116 10.44 -7.36 -11.04
CA SER A 116 10.65 -8.72 -11.57
C SER A 116 11.99 -8.86 -12.32
N ASN A 117 12.92 -7.89 -12.25
CA ASN A 117 14.18 -7.93 -13.01
C ASN A 117 15.46 -7.42 -12.31
N ILE A 118 15.48 -7.10 -11.01
CA ILE A 118 16.76 -6.78 -10.32
C ILE A 118 17.23 -8.01 -9.54
N THR A 119 18.12 -8.75 -10.18
CA THR A 119 18.89 -9.84 -9.58
C THR A 119 19.80 -9.32 -8.46
N ASN A 120 19.75 -10.02 -7.32
CA ASN A 120 20.82 -10.20 -6.33
C ASN A 120 21.64 -8.98 -5.90
N SER A 121 21.43 -8.54 -4.66
CA SER A 121 22.56 -8.25 -3.77
C SER A 121 22.17 -8.40 -2.30
N ASN A 122 22.74 -9.44 -1.68
CA ASN A 122 23.11 -9.62 -0.27
C ASN A 122 22.53 -8.68 0.80
N ASN A 123 21.85 -9.31 1.77
CA ASN A 123 21.83 -9.02 3.20
C ASN A 123 22.39 -7.65 3.65
N THR A 124 21.59 -6.62 3.47
CA THR A 124 21.54 -5.45 4.35
C THR A 124 20.08 -5.22 4.68
N ILE A 125 19.80 -4.95 5.95
CA ILE A 125 18.48 -4.68 6.54
C ILE A 125 17.56 -4.03 5.49
N HIS A 126 16.51 -4.75 5.09
CA HIS A 126 15.47 -4.25 4.20
C HIS A 126 14.76 -3.07 4.90
N ASN A 127 15.35 -1.88 4.85
CA ASN A 127 14.56 -0.66 4.98
C ASN A 127 13.60 -0.71 3.80
N SER A 128 12.34 -1.01 4.07
CA SER A 128 11.32 -1.07 3.04
C SER A 128 11.35 0.26 2.29
N GLU A 129 11.71 0.25 1.02
CA GLU A 129 11.62 1.43 0.18
C GLU A 129 10.15 1.66 -0.14
N TRP A 130 9.42 2.19 0.84
CA TRP A 130 8.03 2.61 0.69
C TRP A 130 7.98 3.73 -0.33
N CYS A 131 7.18 3.53 -1.37
CA CYS A 131 6.95 4.51 -2.41
C CYS A 131 5.56 5.11 -2.30
N ILE A 132 5.42 6.32 -2.81
CA ILE A 132 4.13 7.00 -2.99
C ILE A 132 3.95 7.30 -4.48
N LYS A 133 2.70 7.21 -4.95
CA LYS A 133 2.35 7.66 -6.31
C LYS A 133 2.17 9.17 -6.32
N ILE A 134 2.81 9.81 -7.30
CA ILE A 134 2.74 11.24 -7.52
C ILE A 134 2.33 11.50 -8.95
N GLU A 135 1.64 12.60 -9.19
CA GLU A 135 1.23 13.02 -10.52
C GLU A 135 1.58 14.48 -10.77
N LYS A 136 1.73 14.82 -12.04
CA LYS A 136 1.85 16.19 -12.52
C LYS A 136 0.99 16.34 -13.76
N ASP A 137 0.13 17.34 -13.76
CA ASP A 137 -0.70 17.66 -14.92
C ASP A 137 0.20 18.26 -16.02
N ASN A 138 0.02 17.79 -17.25
CA ASN A 138 0.64 18.35 -18.44
C ASN A 138 -0.49 18.69 -19.43
N GLU A 139 -0.23 19.54 -20.42
CA GLU A 139 -1.26 20.12 -21.31
C GLU A 139 -2.19 19.09 -21.97
N ASN A 140 -1.72 17.85 -22.17
CA ASN A 140 -2.50 16.80 -22.83
C ASN A 140 -2.72 15.53 -21.97
N GLU A 141 -1.86 15.24 -20.98
CA GLU A 141 -1.93 14.01 -20.17
C GLU A 141 -1.27 14.23 -18.80
N SER A 142 -1.75 13.51 -17.77
CA SER A 142 -1.08 13.48 -16.46
C SER A 142 0.09 12.50 -16.46
N ILE A 143 1.24 12.94 -15.96
CA ILE A 143 2.42 12.08 -15.78
C ILE A 143 2.36 11.52 -14.37
N VAL A 144 2.35 10.19 -14.24
CA VAL A 144 2.40 9.50 -12.93
C VAL A 144 3.79 8.92 -12.69
N LYS A 145 4.30 9.09 -11.48
CA LYS A 145 5.57 8.52 -11.02
C LYS A 145 5.44 7.90 -9.63
N HIS A 146 6.41 7.08 -9.28
CA HIS A 146 6.62 6.60 -7.92
C HIS A 146 7.88 7.24 -7.37
N ILE A 147 7.82 7.76 -6.15
CA ILE A 147 8.98 8.25 -5.42
C ILE A 147 9.08 7.54 -4.08
N THR A 148 10.29 7.23 -3.65
CA THR A 148 10.53 6.68 -2.32
C THR A 148 10.24 7.74 -1.26
N LEU A 149 9.70 7.33 -0.12
CA LEU A 149 9.52 8.23 1.02
C LEU A 149 10.86 8.84 1.47
N LEU A 150 11.94 8.07 1.44
CA LEU A 150 13.27 8.56 1.82
C LEU A 150 13.80 9.64 0.86
N SER A 151 13.42 9.64 -0.42
CA SER A 151 13.81 10.71 -1.34
C SER A 151 13.23 12.09 -1.00
N LEU A 152 12.20 12.15 -0.15
CA LEU A 152 11.69 13.42 0.39
C LEU A 152 12.66 14.08 1.38
N LEU A 153 13.67 13.35 1.85
CA LEU A 153 14.75 13.86 2.70
C LEU A 153 15.96 14.35 1.91
N ASP A 154 15.89 14.39 0.57
CA ASP A 154 16.99 14.94 -0.21
C ASP A 154 17.18 16.43 0.12
N ASN A 155 18.39 16.76 0.55
CA ASN A 155 18.83 18.05 1.05
C ASN A 155 18.80 19.19 0.00
N LYS A 156 18.45 18.90 -1.25
CA LYS A 156 18.16 19.93 -2.26
C LYS A 156 16.71 20.45 -2.22
N LEU A 157 15.82 19.83 -1.46
CA LEU A 157 14.42 20.26 -1.30
C LEU A 157 14.19 20.96 0.04
N ASP A 158 13.29 21.93 0.06
CA ASP A 158 13.03 22.72 1.27
C ASP A 158 12.32 21.93 2.39
N TYR A 159 11.63 20.83 2.06
CA TYR A 159 10.93 19.99 3.05
C TYR A 159 11.86 19.42 4.13
N TYR A 160 13.14 19.17 3.80
CA TYR A 160 14.13 18.66 4.74
C TYR A 160 14.51 19.66 5.84
N LYS A 161 14.26 20.96 5.63
CA LYS A 161 14.58 22.01 6.61
C LYS A 161 13.57 22.09 7.75
N ASP A 162 12.41 21.45 7.61
CA ASP A 162 11.39 21.35 8.65
C ASP A 162 11.61 20.09 9.51
N GLU A 163 12.11 20.27 10.73
CA GLU A 163 12.32 19.17 11.68
C GLU A 163 11.01 18.41 11.99
N GLU A 164 9.86 19.08 11.97
CA GLU A 164 8.57 18.43 12.19
C GLU A 164 8.25 17.46 11.03
N PHE A 165 8.47 17.89 9.79
CA PHE A 165 8.29 17.05 8.61
C PHE A 165 9.16 15.80 8.66
N VAL A 166 10.46 15.95 8.96
CA VAL A 166 11.40 14.82 9.07
C VAL A 166 10.95 13.82 10.13
N ASN A 167 10.50 14.32 11.28
CA ASN A 167 9.99 13.47 12.36
C ASN A 167 8.71 12.72 11.96
N ILE A 168 7.78 13.38 11.27
CA ILE A 168 6.53 12.77 10.78
C ILE A 168 6.82 11.71 9.73
N LEU A 169 7.72 11.98 8.78
CA LEU A 169 8.12 11.04 7.74
C LEU A 169 8.72 9.77 8.34
N ASN A 170 9.71 9.91 9.23
CA ASN A 170 10.37 8.78 9.88
C ASN A 170 9.40 7.92 10.69
N LYS A 171 8.49 8.54 11.46
CA LYS A 171 7.45 7.81 12.19
C LYS A 171 6.47 7.11 11.24
N SER A 172 6.13 7.73 10.12
CA SER A 172 5.24 7.13 9.11
C SER A 172 5.88 5.89 8.49
N ILE A 173 7.17 5.94 8.14
CA ILE A 173 7.93 4.77 7.65
C ILE A 173 7.92 3.65 8.69
N GLN A 174 8.18 3.96 9.97
CA GLN A 174 8.12 2.96 11.04
C GLN A 174 6.74 2.32 11.19
N ILE A 175 5.66 3.09 11.05
CA ILE A 175 4.29 2.57 11.10
C ILE A 175 4.04 1.62 9.93
N LEU A 176 4.46 2.02 8.74
CA LEU A 176 4.33 1.21 7.52
C LEU A 176 5.14 -0.09 7.64
N ASP A 177 6.39 -0.02 8.11
CA ASP A 177 7.26 -1.18 8.35
C ASP A 177 6.69 -2.16 9.37
N ASN A 178 6.03 -1.65 10.40
CA ASN A 178 5.35 -2.47 11.39
C ASN A 178 4.04 -3.12 10.86
N GLY A 179 3.59 -2.72 9.66
CA GLY A 179 2.38 -3.21 9.01
C GLY A 179 1.11 -2.56 9.56
N ILE A 180 0.45 -1.72 8.74
CA ILE A 180 -0.85 -1.11 9.09
C ILE A 180 -1.93 -2.18 9.33
N TYR A 181 -1.83 -3.31 8.64
CA TYR A 181 -2.80 -4.39 8.71
C TYR A 181 -2.38 -5.52 9.65
N LYS A 182 -1.34 -5.34 10.48
CA LYS A 182 -0.80 -6.40 11.34
C LYS A 182 -1.83 -7.03 12.28
N GLU A 183 -2.83 -6.26 12.72
CA GLU A 183 -3.87 -6.74 13.64
C GLU A 183 -4.77 -7.80 12.99
N TYR A 184 -4.95 -7.75 11.67
CA TYR A 184 -5.70 -8.74 10.90
C TYR A 184 -4.97 -10.08 10.76
N LEU A 185 -3.65 -10.12 11.02
CA LEU A 185 -2.90 -11.37 11.14
C LEU A 185 -3.18 -12.04 12.49
N ASN A 186 -3.40 -11.26 13.55
CA ASN A 186 -3.53 -11.76 14.91
C ASN A 186 -4.95 -12.27 15.23
N THR A 187 -5.98 -11.74 14.56
CA THR A 187 -7.38 -12.19 14.74
C THR A 187 -7.63 -13.65 14.31
N LYS A 188 -6.74 -14.27 13.51
CA LYS A 188 -6.82 -15.70 13.13
C LYS A 188 -6.00 -16.65 14.00
N LEU A 189 -5.11 -16.16 14.89
CA LEU A 189 -4.44 -17.05 15.85
C LEU A 189 -5.39 -17.62 16.91
N SER A 190 -6.57 -17.03 17.07
CA SER A 190 -7.60 -17.46 18.02
C SER A 190 -8.79 -18.19 17.39
N LYS A 191 -8.85 -18.35 16.06
CA LYS A 191 -9.92 -19.07 15.37
C LYS A 191 -9.36 -19.98 14.28
N ASN A 192 -9.21 -21.26 14.64
CA ASN A 192 -8.97 -22.36 13.71
C ASN A 192 -10.05 -22.35 12.60
N ILE A 193 -9.71 -21.84 11.42
CA ILE A 193 -10.50 -22.07 10.22
C ILE A 193 -9.70 -23.01 9.34
N ILE A 194 -10.05 -24.29 9.42
CA ILE A 194 -9.65 -25.32 8.48
C ILE A 194 -10.32 -24.97 7.15
N ILE A 195 -9.56 -24.54 6.16
CA ILE A 195 -10.02 -24.52 4.77
C ILE A 195 -9.84 -25.95 4.26
N GLN A 196 -10.93 -26.72 4.22
CA GLN A 196 -10.96 -27.96 3.44
C GLN A 196 -11.00 -27.57 1.96
N ILE A 197 -9.99 -28.02 1.20
CA ILE A 197 -9.93 -27.98 -0.27
C ILE A 197 -10.74 -29.16 -0.79
#